data_AF-A0A2J7RIG8-F1
#
_entry.id   AF-A0A2J7RIG8-F1
#
_cell.length_a   1.000
_cell.length_b   1.000
_cell.length_c   1.000
_cell.angle_alpha   90.00
_cell.angle_beta   90.00
_cell.angle_gamma   90.00
#
_symmetry.space_group_name_H-M   'P 1'
#
loop_
_entity.id
_entity.type
_entity.pdbx_description
1 polymer ?
#
loop_
_entity_poly.entity_id
_entity_poly.type
_entity_poly.pdbx_seq_one_letter_code
_entity_poly.pdbx_strand_id
1 'polypeptide(L)'
;MQQLQLTRMLACSLFVSMIIASLLTGPSSGLVLGHSLNKRSFFEIQCKGVYDKSIFARLDRICEDCYNLFREPQLHSLCRKNCFTTDYFKGCLDVLLLQDEMEKYQTWIKQLHGAEPGV
;
A
#
# COMPACT_ATOMS: atom_id res chain seq x y z
N MET A 1 -3.39 42.83 39.79
CA MET A 1 -4.21 41.62 39.55
C MET A 1 -4.92 41.64 38.19
N GLN A 2 -5.59 42.74 37.81
CA GLN A 2 -6.35 42.87 36.54
C GLN A 2 -5.51 42.77 35.25
N GLN A 3 -4.33 43.39 35.21
CA GLN A 3 -3.41 43.32 34.07
C GLN A 3 -2.93 41.89 33.79
N LEU A 4 -2.64 41.11 34.84
CA LEU A 4 -2.23 39.71 34.70
C LEU A 4 -3.37 38.82 34.18
N GLN A 5 -4.62 39.12 34.54
CA GLN A 5 -5.79 38.39 34.03
C GLN A 5 -6.04 38.68 32.54
N LEU A 6 -5.89 39.94 32.10
CA LEU A 6 -6.05 40.31 30.70
C LEU A 6 -4.97 39.66 29.81
N THR A 7 -3.71 39.65 30.25
CA THR A 7 -2.61 38.99 29.52
C THR A 7 -2.83 37.48 29.43
N ARG A 8 -3.35 36.85 30.49
CA ARG A 8 -3.70 35.41 30.49
C ARG A 8 -4.84 35.11 29.53
N MET A 9 -5.88 35.94 29.48
CA MET A 9 -7.01 35.78 28.57
C MET A 9 -6.59 35.93 27.10
N LEU A 10 -5.76 36.94 26.80
CA LEU A 10 -5.21 37.15 25.45
C LEU A 10 -4.30 35.99 25.04
N ALA A 11 -3.43 35.52 25.92
CA ALA A 11 -2.57 34.36 25.65
C ALA A 11 -3.41 33.10 25.37
N CYS A 12 -4.41 32.80 26.20
CA CYS A 12 -5.33 31.67 25.98
C CYS A 12 -6.05 31.76 24.63
N SER A 13 -6.52 32.94 24.23
CA SER A 13 -7.19 33.11 22.95
C SER A 13 -6.27 32.84 21.74
N LEU A 14 -4.98 33.22 21.83
CA LEU A 14 -3.99 32.96 20.80
C LEU A 14 -3.62 31.47 20.73
N PHE A 15 -3.47 30.79 21.87
CA PHE A 15 -3.22 29.35 21.92
C PHE A 15 -4.39 28.53 21.36
N VAL A 16 -5.63 28.90 21.70
CA VAL A 16 -6.84 28.23 21.19
C VAL A 16 -6.97 28.41 19.68
N SER A 17 -6.71 29.61 19.16
CA SER A 17 -6.71 29.88 17.71
C SER A 17 -5.64 29.06 16.96
N MET A 18 -4.44 28.94 17.52
CA MET A 18 -3.35 28.15 16.92
C MET A 18 -3.64 26.64 16.90
N ILE A 19 -4.34 26.11 17.90
CA ILE A 19 -4.80 24.71 17.94
C ILE A 19 -5.93 24.48 16.92
N ILE A 20 -6.85 25.42 16.75
CA ILE A 20 -7.94 25.28 15.76
C ILE A 20 -7.39 25.36 14.33
N ALA A 21 -6.41 26.23 14.08
CA ALA A 21 -5.74 26.33 12.79
C ALA A 21 -5.02 25.03 12.42
N SER A 22 -4.37 24.36 13.37
CA SER A 22 -3.70 23.07 13.13
C SER A 22 -4.66 21.90 12.90
N LEU A 23 -5.91 21.96 13.41
CA LEU A 23 -6.94 20.97 13.08
C LEU A 23 -7.52 21.14 11.66
N LEU A 24 -7.61 22.37 11.16
CA LEU A 24 -8.11 22.66 9.80
C LEU A 24 -7.05 22.49 8.71
N THR A 25 -5.75 22.58 9.06
CA THR A 25 -4.63 22.31 8.15
C THR A 25 -3.88 21.01 8.47
N GLY A 26 -4.51 20.09 9.22
CA GLY A 26 -3.91 18.80 9.56
C GLY A 26 -3.66 17.96 8.30
N PRO A 27 -2.51 17.26 8.19
CA PRO A 27 -2.26 16.38 7.06
C PRO A 27 -3.35 15.33 7.03
N SER A 28 -4.05 15.26 5.90
CA SER A 28 -5.08 14.27 5.59
C SER A 28 -4.54 12.85 5.78
N SER A 29 -4.65 12.32 6.99
CA SER A 29 -4.28 10.93 7.32
C SER A 29 -5.45 10.24 8.03
N GLY A 30 -6.65 10.46 7.48
CA GLY A 30 -7.74 9.51 7.55
C GLY A 30 -7.90 8.86 6.19
N LEU A 31 -6.86 8.16 5.71
CA LEU A 31 -6.92 7.36 4.49
C LEU A 31 -6.68 5.92 4.88
N VAL A 32 -7.65 5.05 4.59
CA VAL A 32 -7.35 3.63 4.40
C VAL A 32 -6.20 3.60 3.40
N LEU A 33 -5.01 3.22 3.86
CA LEU A 33 -3.79 3.16 3.08
C LEU A 33 -3.89 1.99 2.09
N GLY A 34 -4.83 2.07 1.16
CA GLY A 34 -4.70 1.37 -0.10
C GLY A 34 -3.52 2.04 -0.78
N HIS A 35 -2.36 1.40 -0.74
CA HIS A 35 -1.20 1.83 -1.52
C HIS A 35 -1.70 2.18 -2.93
N SER A 36 -1.49 3.43 -3.36
CA SER A 36 -1.92 3.84 -4.69
C SER A 36 -1.13 3.00 -5.68
N LEU A 37 -1.78 1.98 -6.24
CA LEU A 37 -1.19 1.09 -7.22
C LEU A 37 -0.99 1.88 -8.49
N ASN A 38 0.17 2.52 -8.55
CA ASN A 38 0.55 3.39 -9.62
C ASN A 38 1.24 2.55 -10.71
N LYS A 39 1.06 2.96 -11.95
CA LYS A 39 1.74 2.42 -13.13
C LYS A 39 3.27 2.38 -12.95
N ARG A 40 3.85 3.27 -12.14
CA ARG A 40 5.27 3.21 -11.75
C ARG A 40 5.65 1.89 -11.06
N SER A 41 4.88 1.48 -10.05
CA SER A 41 5.17 0.28 -9.26
C SER A 41 5.03 -1.00 -10.10
N PHE A 42 4.13 -0.99 -11.09
CA PHE A 42 3.98 -2.07 -12.07
C PHE A 42 5.29 -2.31 -12.86
N PHE A 43 5.90 -1.25 -13.41
CA PHE A 43 7.15 -1.39 -14.15
C PHE A 43 8.37 -1.67 -13.25
N GLU A 44 8.37 -1.15 -12.03
CA GLU A 44 9.46 -1.35 -11.06
C GLU A 44 9.67 -2.83 -10.73
N ILE A 45 8.60 -3.61 -10.64
CA ILE A 45 8.66 -5.05 -10.38
C ILE A 45 8.80 -5.89 -11.66
N GLN A 46 9.15 -5.30 -12.81
CA GLN A 46 9.34 -6.00 -14.09
C GLN A 46 8.08 -6.60 -14.71
N CYS A 47 6.88 -6.08 -14.39
CA CYS A 47 5.71 -6.40 -15.20
C CYS A 47 5.80 -5.63 -16.54
N LYS A 48 5.86 -6.36 -17.67
CA LYS A 48 6.04 -5.80 -19.03
C LYS A 48 4.84 -6.01 -19.95
N GLY A 49 3.79 -6.66 -19.44
CA GLY A 49 2.57 -6.98 -20.18
C GLY A 49 1.50 -5.89 -20.11
N VAL A 50 0.25 -6.32 -20.22
CA VAL A 50 -0.90 -5.40 -20.22
C VAL A 50 -1.15 -4.93 -18.79
N TYR A 51 -1.03 -3.62 -18.56
CA TYR A 51 -1.34 -3.02 -17.27
C TYR A 51 -2.85 -3.04 -17.01
N ASP A 52 -3.31 -4.00 -16.22
CA ASP A 52 -4.65 -4.04 -15.65
C ASP A 52 -4.59 -3.69 -14.15
N LYS A 53 -5.13 -2.52 -13.79
CA LYS A 53 -5.12 -2.02 -12.41
C LYS A 53 -5.86 -2.94 -11.45
N SER A 54 -6.94 -3.59 -11.90
CA SER A 54 -7.78 -4.43 -11.05
C SER A 54 -7.09 -5.76 -10.72
N ILE A 55 -6.47 -6.38 -11.73
CA ILE A 55 -5.69 -7.61 -11.57
C ILE A 55 -4.47 -7.34 -10.70
N PHE A 56 -3.72 -6.28 -11.01
CA PHE A 56 -2.54 -5.89 -10.25
C PHE A 56 -2.88 -5.66 -8.77
N ALA A 57 -4.01 -5.01 -8.48
CA ALA A 57 -4.48 -4.81 -7.11
C ALA A 57 -4.82 -6.10 -6.37
N ARG A 58 -5.35 -7.08 -7.09
CA ARG A 58 -5.72 -8.34 -6.47
C ARG A 58 -4.50 -9.19 -6.13
N LEU A 59 -3.49 -9.19 -6.99
CA LEU A 59 -2.20 -9.85 -6.73
C LEU A 59 -1.41 -9.13 -5.61
N ASP A 60 -1.43 -7.80 -5.59
CA ASP A 60 -0.79 -7.00 -4.54
C ASP A 60 -1.39 -7.28 -3.15
N ARG A 61 -2.72 -7.39 -3.06
CA ARG A 61 -3.42 -7.73 -1.81
C ARG A 61 -3.02 -9.08 -1.23
N ILE A 62 -2.76 -10.09 -2.08
CA ILE A 62 -2.26 -11.39 -1.60
C ILE A 62 -0.93 -11.21 -0.85
N CYS A 63 -0.04 -10.38 -1.40
CA CYS A 63 1.23 -10.08 -0.75
C CYS A 63 1.04 -9.28 0.55
N GLU A 64 0.10 -8.33 0.59
CA GLU A 64 -0.23 -7.57 1.80
C GLU A 64 -0.84 -8.45 2.90
N ASP A 65 -1.81 -9.31 2.56
CA ASP A 65 -2.44 -10.22 3.52
C ASP A 65 -1.42 -11.22 4.10
N CYS A 66 -0.52 -11.71 3.26
CA CYS A 66 0.60 -12.55 3.67
C CYS A 66 1.58 -11.82 4.58
N TYR A 67 1.92 -10.56 4.26
CA TYR A 67 2.69 -9.69 5.16
C TYR A 67 1.98 -9.47 6.50
N ASN A 68 0.67 -9.22 6.50
CA ASN A 68 -0.08 -8.97 7.73
C ASN A 68 -0.09 -10.18 8.67
N LEU A 69 0.01 -11.39 8.12
CA LEU A 69 0.09 -12.62 8.89
C LEU A 69 1.47 -12.80 9.57
N PHE A 70 2.56 -12.66 8.81
CA PHE A 70 3.92 -12.91 9.32
C PHE A 70 4.62 -11.69 9.91
N ARG A 71 4.18 -10.50 9.52
CA ARG A 71 4.76 -9.18 9.87
C ARG A 71 6.25 -9.03 9.55
N GLU A 72 6.74 -9.77 8.56
CA GLU A 72 8.13 -9.72 8.11
C GLU A 72 8.35 -8.57 7.12
N PRO A 73 9.22 -7.57 7.41
CA PRO A 73 9.32 -6.33 6.64
C PRO A 73 9.64 -6.50 5.15
N GLN A 74 10.34 -7.58 4.77
CA GLN A 74 10.73 -7.80 3.36
C GLN A 74 9.70 -8.62 2.58
N LEU A 75 8.74 -9.27 3.25
CA LEU A 75 7.88 -10.28 2.64
C LEU A 75 7.02 -9.71 1.53
N HIS A 76 6.42 -8.55 1.75
CA HIS A 76 5.60 -7.86 0.74
C HIS A 76 6.40 -7.57 -0.54
N SER A 77 7.61 -7.01 -0.38
CA SER A 77 8.49 -6.68 -1.51
C SER A 77 8.94 -7.94 -2.27
N LEU A 78 9.34 -8.98 -1.55
CA LEU A 78 9.79 -10.26 -2.14
C LEU A 78 8.65 -11.02 -2.83
N CYS A 79 7.44 -10.97 -2.28
CA CYS A 79 6.24 -11.54 -2.90
C CYS A 79 5.93 -10.90 -4.25
N ARG A 80 6.05 -9.57 -4.34
CA ARG A 80 5.72 -8.82 -5.56
C ARG A 80 6.81 -8.85 -6.63
N LYS A 81 8.07 -9.04 -6.23
CA LYS A 81 9.25 -8.98 -7.11
C LYS A 81 9.07 -9.82 -8.38
N ASN A 82 9.70 -9.39 -9.49
CA ASN A 82 9.63 -10.08 -10.78
C ASN A 82 8.19 -10.39 -11.21
N CYS A 83 7.28 -9.42 -11.05
CA CYS A 83 5.88 -9.52 -11.40
C CYS A 83 5.18 -10.74 -10.78
N PHE A 84 5.31 -10.91 -9.46
CA PHE A 84 4.66 -11.97 -8.67
C PHE A 84 5.06 -13.40 -9.05
N THR A 85 6.21 -13.59 -9.73
CA THR A 85 6.69 -14.92 -10.16
C THR A 85 7.59 -15.62 -9.13
N THR A 86 7.80 -15.00 -7.95
CA THR A 86 8.68 -15.56 -6.92
C THR A 86 8.04 -16.71 -6.16
N ASP A 87 8.86 -17.53 -5.50
CA ASP A 87 8.37 -18.57 -4.60
C ASP A 87 7.70 -18.00 -3.35
N TYR A 88 8.00 -16.74 -2.98
CA TYR A 88 7.27 -16.03 -1.94
C TYR A 88 5.79 -15.84 -2.29
N PHE A 89 5.48 -15.52 -3.55
CA PHE A 89 4.09 -15.41 -3.99
C PHE A 89 3.34 -16.75 -3.86
N LYS A 90 3.98 -17.86 -4.28
CA LYS A 90 3.41 -19.21 -4.12
C LYS A 90 3.20 -19.56 -2.65
N GLY A 91 4.21 -19.33 -1.80
CA GLY A 91 4.09 -19.56 -0.35
C GLY A 91 2.99 -18.70 0.29
N CYS A 92 2.78 -17.48 -0.19
CA CYS A 92 1.67 -16.64 0.27
C CYS A 92 0.30 -17.20 -0.16
N LEU A 93 0.16 -17.73 -1.38
CA LEU A 93 -1.06 -18.46 -1.76
C LEU A 93 -1.28 -19.68 -0.86
N ASP A 94 -0.21 -20.39 -0.52
CA ASP A 94 -0.31 -21.60 0.30
C ASP A 94 -0.80 -21.30 1.71
N VAL A 95 -0.21 -20.29 2.35
CA VAL A 95 -0.53 -19.92 3.73
C VAL A 95 -1.90 -19.25 3.84
N LEU A 96 -2.31 -18.50 2.81
CA LEU A 96 -3.63 -17.88 2.74
C LEU A 96 -4.73 -18.87 2.29
N LEU A 97 -4.39 -20.14 2.05
CA LEU A 97 -5.32 -21.19 1.62
C LEU A 97 -6.00 -20.88 0.28
N LEU A 98 -5.24 -20.36 -0.69
CA LEU A 98 -5.70 -19.92 -2.01
C LEU A 98 -5.23 -20.83 -3.16
N GLN A 99 -4.79 -22.07 -2.86
CA GLN A 99 -4.23 -22.99 -3.86
C GLN A 99 -5.24 -23.38 -4.96
N ASP A 100 -6.53 -23.49 -4.61
CA ASP A 100 -7.59 -23.83 -5.57
C ASP A 100 -7.76 -22.78 -6.68
N GLU A 101 -7.32 -21.54 -6.43
CA GLU A 101 -7.36 -20.44 -7.39
C GLU A 101 -6.00 -20.19 -8.09
N MET A 102 -5.01 -21.05 -7.88
CA MET A 102 -3.65 -20.85 -8.40
C MET A 102 -3.62 -20.66 -9.92
N GLU A 103 -4.37 -21.45 -10.69
CA GLU A 103 -4.43 -21.34 -12.16
C GLU A 103 -4.94 -19.97 -12.64
N LYS A 104 -5.91 -19.41 -11.92
CA LYS A 104 -6.46 -18.09 -12.18
C LYS A 104 -5.43 -17.00 -11.90
N TYR A 105 -4.72 -17.07 -10.77
CA TYR A 105 -3.64 -16.14 -10.47
C TYR A 105 -2.49 -16.25 -11.47
N GLN A 106 -2.12 -17.46 -11.91
CA GLN A 106 -1.10 -17.65 -12.94
C GLN A 106 -1.51 -17.04 -14.29
N THR A 107 -2.79 -17.15 -14.67
CA THR A 107 -3.31 -16.51 -15.89
C THR A 107 -3.19 -14.99 -15.82
N TRP A 108 -3.57 -14.41 -14.68
CA TRP A 108 -3.41 -12.99 -14.40
C TRP A 108 -1.96 -12.53 -14.42
N ILE A 109 -1.06 -13.29 -13.79
CA ILE A 109 0.38 -13.02 -13.80
C ILE A 109 0.91 -13.04 -15.23
N LYS A 110 0.55 -14.02 -16.06
CA LYS A 110 0.96 -14.08 -17.47
C LYS A 110 0.54 -12.83 -18.25
N GLN A 111 -0.69 -12.34 -18.05
CA GLN A 111 -1.19 -11.13 -18.68
C GLN A 111 -0.37 -9.88 -18.27
N LEU A 112 -0.07 -9.74 -16.97
CA LEU A 112 0.67 -8.60 -16.43
C LEU A 112 2.17 -8.66 -16.73
N HIS A 113 2.76 -9.85 -16.71
CA HIS A 113 4.17 -10.08 -16.96
C HIS A 113 4.50 -9.82 -18.42
N GLY A 114 3.61 -10.22 -19.34
CA GLY A 114 3.85 -10.18 -20.78
C GLY A 114 4.82 -11.27 -21.24
N ALA A 115 4.88 -11.49 -22.54
CA ALA A 115 5.90 -12.35 -23.13
C ALA A 115 7.26 -11.64 -23.08
N GLU A 116 8.29 -12.30 -22.55
CA GLU A 116 9.65 -11.85 -22.81
C GLU A 116 9.94 -12.01 -24.30
N PRO A 117 10.41 -10.97 -25.01
CA PRO A 117 11.01 -11.17 -26.32
C PRO A 117 12.38 -11.81 -26.11
N GLY A 118 12.41 -13.14 -26.03
CA GLY A 118 13.59 -13.98 -26.21
C GLY A 118 14.67 -13.88 -25.12
N VAL A 119 14.68 -14.88 -24.24
CA VAL A 119 15.83 -15.73 -23.93
C VAL A 119 15.34 -17.15 -23.69
#